data_AF-A0A6I3CLJ7-F1
#
_entry.id   AF-A0A6I3CLJ7-F1
#
_cell.length_a   1.000
_cell.length_b   1.000
_cell.length_c   1.000
_cell.angle_alpha   90.00
_cell.angle_beta   90.00
_cell.angle_gamma   90.00
#
_symmetry.space_group_name_H-M   'P 1'
#
loop_
_entity.id
_entity.type
_entity.pdbx_description
1 polymer ?
#
loop_
_entity_poly.entity_id
_entity_poly.type
_entity_poly.pdbx_seq_one_letter_code
_entity_poly.pdbx_strand_id
1 'polypeptide(L)' 'MGTGEAVVSDIIMLTGIRGHGHHGVFPQERRDGQEFIVDI' A
#
# COMPACT_ATOMS: atom_id res chain seq x y z
N MET A 1 38.69 7.74 -12.54
CA MET A 1 37.61 6.79 -12.90
C MET A 1 37.05 6.26 -11.59
N GLY A 2 36.06 6.96 -11.02
CA GLY A 2 35.41 6.50 -9.78
C GLY A 2 34.31 5.53 -10.16
N THR A 3 34.42 4.28 -9.73
CA THR A 3 33.30 3.34 -9.79
C THR A 3 32.31 3.77 -8.73
N GLY A 4 31.22 4.43 -9.16
CA GLY A 4 30.09 4.72 -8.29
C GLY A 4 29.43 3.39 -7.92
N GLU A 5 29.81 2.84 -6.78
CA GLU A 5 29.09 1.72 -6.19
C GLU A 5 27.68 2.23 -5.86
N ALA A 6 26.68 1.73 -6.57
CA ALA A 6 25.30 2.06 -6.27
C ALA A 6 25.02 1.58 -4.84
N VAL A 7 24.74 2.51 -3.94
CA VAL A 7 24.29 2.18 -2.58
C VAL A 7 22.93 1.51 -2.74
N VAL A 8 22.91 0.18 -2.70
CA VAL A 8 21.66 -0.57 -2.62
C VAL A 8 21.10 -0.32 -1.23
N SER A 9 19.95 0.37 -1.19
CA SER A 9 19.22 0.57 0.06
C SER A 9 18.52 -0.72 0.45
N ASP A 10 18.47 -1.01 1.75
CA ASP A 10 17.67 -2.11 2.26
C ASP A 10 16.21 -1.88 1.91
N ILE A 11 15.53 -2.93 1.44
CA ILE A 11 14.11 -2.91 1.09
C ILE A 11 13.37 -3.72 2.15
N ILE A 12 12.38 -3.10 2.77
CA ILE A 12 11.42 -3.78 3.63
C ILE A 12 10.09 -3.79 2.89
N MET A 13 9.54 -4.99 2.69
CA MET A 13 8.22 -5.17 2.09
C MET A 13 7.20 -5.45 3.18
N LEU A 14 6.07 -4.76 3.14
CA LEU A 14 4.91 -5.04 3.96
C LEU A 14 3.82 -5.59 3.06
N THR A 15 3.29 -6.77 3.42
CA THR A 15 2.21 -7.40 2.65
C THR A 15 1.00 -7.67 3.53
N GLY A 16 -0.18 -7.65 2.92
CA GLY A 16 -1.43 -8.02 3.57
C GLY A 16 -1.89 -7.01 4.63
N ILE A 17 -1.49 -5.73 4.53
CA ILE A 17 -2.01 -4.68 5.40
C ILE A 17 -3.50 -4.57 5.15
N ARG A 18 -4.31 -4.85 6.18
CA ARG A 18 -5.78 -4.79 6.13
C ARG A 18 -6.29 -3.55 6.81
N GLY A 19 -7.23 -2.85 6.17
CA GLY A 19 -7.90 -1.69 6.74
C GLY A 19 -9.34 -1.58 6.25
N HIS A 20 -10.23 -1.03 7.09
CA HIS A 20 -11.60 -0.76 6.69
C HIS A 20 -11.73 0.68 6.19
N GLY A 21 -12.27 0.87 4.98
CA GLY A 21 -12.39 2.17 4.33
C GLY A 21 -13.79 2.42 3.77
N HIS A 22 -14.22 3.69 3.81
CA HIS A 22 -15.50 4.16 3.25
C HIS A 22 -15.27 4.80 1.88
N HIS A 23 -14.98 3.98 0.87
CA HIS A 23 -14.66 4.44 -0.47
C HIS A 23 -15.38 3.58 -1.51
N GLY A 24 -16.18 4.24 -2.35
CA GLY A 24 -16.73 3.66 -3.57
C GLY A 24 -17.61 4.66 -4.34
N VAL A 25 -18.14 4.19 -5.45
CA VAL A 25 -18.99 4.94 -6.40
C VAL A 25 -20.44 4.97 -5.91
N PHE A 26 -20.92 3.85 -5.36
CA PHE A 26 -22.27 3.69 -4.87
C PHE A 26 -22.41 4.23 -3.44
N PRO A 27 -23.61 4.76 -3.08
CA PRO A 27 -23.86 5.27 -1.73
C PRO A 27 -23.60 4.26 -0.61
N GLN A 28 -23.82 2.97 -0.86
CA GLN A 28 -23.61 1.89 0.09
C GLN A 28 -22.12 1.69 0.39
N GLU A 29 -21.26 1.75 -0.62
CA GLU A 29 -19.80 1.61 -0.44
C GLU A 29 -19.22 2.74 0.43
N ARG A 30 -19.75 3.96 0.27
CA ARG A 30 -19.35 5.13 1.07
C ARG A 30 -19.91 5.11 2.49
N ARG A 31 -21.03 4.42 2.72
CA ARG A 31 -21.70 4.37 4.03
C ARG A 31 -21.23 3.18 4.86
N ASP A 32 -21.23 2.01 4.24
CA ASP A 32 -21.00 0.73 4.92
C ASP A 32 -19.51 0.36 4.89
N GLY A 33 -18.80 0.80 3.85
CA GLY A 33 -17.37 0.54 3.69
C GLY A 33 -17.04 -0.89 3.34
N GLN A 34 -15.75 -1.15 3.24
CA GLN A 34 -15.20 -2.46 2.90
C GLN A 34 -13.76 -2.61 3.39
N GLU A 35 -13.30 -3.86 3.44
CA GLU A 35 -11.90 -4.18 3.69
C GLU A 35 -11.04 -3.88 2.45
N PHE A 36 -9.89 -3.24 2.68
CA PHE A 36 -8.84 -3.01 1.70
C PHE A 36 -7.59 -3.77 2.13
N ILE A 37 -6.89 -4.34 1.15
CA ILE A 37 -5.61 -5.03 1.34
C ILE A 37 -4.55 -4.26 0.56
N VAL A 38 -3.45 -3.91 1.23
CA VAL A 38 -2.36 -3.12 0.64
C VAL A 38 -1.02 -3.81 0.88
N ASP A 39 -0.19 -3.77 -0.15
CA ASP A 39 1.22 -4.18 -0.12
C ASP A 39 2.08 -2.94 -0.47
N ILE A 40 3.20 -2.71 0.25
CA ILE A 40 4.10 -1.56 0.10
C ILE A 40 5.56 -1.99 0.24
#